data_AF-A0A9P5SDD6-F1
#
_entry.id   AF-A0A9P5SDD6-F1
#
_cell.length_a   1.000
_cell.length_b   1.000
_cell.length_c   1.000
_cell.angle_alpha   90.00
_cell.angle_beta   90.00
_cell.angle_gamma   90.00
#
_symmetry.space_group_name_H-M   'P 1'
#
loop_
_entity.id
_entity.type
_entity.pdbx_description
1 polymer ?
#
loop_
_entity_poly.entity_id
_entity_poly.type
_entity_poly.pdbx_seq_one_letter_code
_entity_poly.pdbx_strand_id
1 'polypeptide(L)'
;MNSLRLLSRSAQQVGRINSQGKDCVTSSGTFVLAARFFQSSSFALTGKTHDASDDTFRTLVGVKEPVLVDFHADWCGPCRLIDPVLREAVTGSGEVTLVRVNVDDCPEVSAKFQIASIPCVMAFKDGEPVEKFVGAIPKKNIQDFVTRHAARA
;
A
#
# COMPACT_ATOMS: atom_id res chain seq x y z
N MET A 1 -17.24 41.77 50.62
CA MET A 1 -18.21 40.86 49.97
C MET A 1 -18.20 41.23 48.49
N ASN A 2 -17.87 40.42 47.51
CA ASN A 2 -17.51 39.02 47.37
C ASN A 2 -16.82 38.93 45.97
N SER A 3 -15.80 38.10 45.77
CA SER A 3 -15.83 36.93 44.86
C SER A 3 -16.25 37.20 43.41
N LEU A 4 -15.62 36.66 42.35
CA LEU A 4 -14.74 35.52 42.24
C LEU A 4 -14.17 35.45 40.82
N ARG A 5 -13.14 34.63 40.71
CA ARG A 5 -12.32 34.28 39.55
C ARG A 5 -13.10 33.49 38.48
N LEU A 6 -12.59 33.64 37.25
CA LEU A 6 -12.36 32.61 36.22
C LEU A 6 -12.91 31.20 36.48
N LEU A 7 -13.71 30.67 35.54
CA LEU A 7 -13.66 29.31 34.99
C LEU A 7 -14.32 29.39 33.59
N SER A 8 -13.60 29.16 32.48
CA SER A 8 -13.30 27.87 31.84
C SER A 8 -14.50 27.04 31.34
N ARG A 9 -14.52 26.91 30.00
CA ARG A 9 -14.88 25.75 29.15
C ARG A 9 -16.34 25.45 28.75
N SER A 10 -16.43 25.18 27.44
CA SER A 10 -17.31 24.25 26.72
C SER A 10 -18.69 24.70 26.24
N ALA A 11 -18.82 24.81 24.90
CA ALA A 11 -19.84 24.16 24.05
C ALA A 11 -19.68 24.71 22.61
N GLN A 12 -19.12 23.95 21.66
CA GLN A 12 -19.86 23.16 20.65
C GLN A 12 -20.92 23.93 19.84
N GLN A 13 -20.68 24.09 18.53
CA GLN A 13 -21.71 23.83 17.51
C GLN A 13 -21.09 23.54 16.13
N VAL A 14 -21.52 22.39 15.62
CA VAL A 14 -21.57 21.84 14.27
C VAL A 14 -21.68 22.86 13.12
N GLY A 15 -20.93 22.62 12.03
CA GLY A 15 -21.16 23.25 10.73
C GLY A 15 -20.79 22.31 9.59
N ARG A 16 -21.81 21.65 9.01
CA ARG A 16 -21.78 20.95 7.72
C ARG A 16 -21.03 21.77 6.67
N ILE A 17 -20.08 21.17 5.96
CA ILE A 17 -19.75 21.63 4.61
C ILE A 17 -20.19 20.55 3.61
N ASN A 18 -21.31 20.82 2.96
CA ASN A 18 -21.69 20.19 1.72
C ASN A 18 -21.87 21.34 0.74
N SER A 19 -20.97 21.48 -0.22
CA SER A 19 -21.09 22.49 -1.27
C SER A 19 -20.46 21.97 -2.54
N GLN A 20 -21.29 21.30 -3.34
CA GLN A 20 -21.13 21.30 -4.78
C GLN A 20 -21.14 22.74 -5.29
N GLY A 21 -20.20 23.05 -6.18
CA GLY A 21 -20.17 24.28 -6.98
C GLY A 21 -18.73 24.76 -7.10
N LYS A 22 -17.99 24.45 -8.18
CA LYS A 22 -18.14 24.88 -9.58
C LYS A 22 -17.79 26.35 -9.78
N ASP A 23 -16.52 26.67 -9.53
CA ASP A 23 -15.99 28.00 -9.84
C ASP A 23 -15.25 27.94 -11.18
N CYS A 24 -15.97 28.48 -12.16
CA CYS A 24 -15.56 28.76 -13.52
C CYS A 24 -14.33 29.66 -13.53
N VAL A 25 -13.24 29.17 -14.12
CA VAL A 25 -11.97 29.86 -14.30
C VAL A 25 -12.19 31.10 -15.19
N THR A 26 -11.96 32.31 -14.65
CA THR A 26 -11.82 33.52 -15.47
C THR A 26 -10.40 34.05 -15.35
N SER A 27 -9.81 34.21 -16.53
CA SER A 27 -8.42 34.56 -16.82
C SER A 27 -7.93 35.88 -16.23
N SER A 28 -6.59 36.02 -16.28
CA SER A 28 -5.82 37.27 -16.30
C SER A 28 -5.26 37.70 -14.93
N GLY A 29 -4.04 37.25 -14.64
CA GLY A 29 -3.26 37.73 -13.51
C GLY A 29 -1.90 37.06 -13.44
N THR A 30 -0.87 37.81 -13.81
CA THR A 30 0.55 37.46 -13.70
C THR A 30 0.90 37.21 -12.24
N PHE A 31 1.02 35.95 -11.81
CA PHE A 31 1.48 35.61 -10.47
C PHE A 31 2.41 34.39 -10.47
N VAL A 32 3.69 34.69 -10.27
CA VAL A 32 4.65 34.00 -9.40
C VAL A 32 4.74 32.47 -9.49
N LEU A 33 5.88 32.03 -10.05
CA LEU A 33 6.73 30.92 -9.58
C LEU A 33 6.13 30.01 -8.48
N ALA A 34 5.37 29.02 -8.89
CA ALA A 34 5.29 27.76 -8.15
C ALA A 34 5.51 26.67 -9.20
N ALA A 35 6.73 26.12 -9.18
CA ALA A 35 7.03 24.87 -9.86
C ALA A 35 5.89 23.91 -9.53
N ARG A 36 5.11 23.58 -10.56
CA ARG A 36 4.14 22.50 -10.55
C ARG A 36 4.96 21.22 -10.41
N PHE A 37 5.43 20.94 -9.21
CA PHE A 37 5.79 19.61 -8.78
C PHE A 37 4.50 18.81 -8.82
N PHE A 38 4.22 18.31 -10.03
CA PHE A 38 3.95 16.91 -10.24
C PHE A 38 3.08 16.33 -9.12
N GLN A 39 1.88 16.89 -8.95
CA GLN A 39 0.79 16.14 -8.33
C GLN A 39 0.33 15.13 -9.38
N SER A 40 1.25 14.22 -9.71
CA SER A 40 0.93 12.93 -10.26
C SER A 40 0.11 12.29 -9.17
N SER A 41 -1.20 12.32 -9.36
CA SER A 41 -2.10 11.33 -8.79
C SER A 41 -1.73 9.97 -9.40
N SER A 42 -0.50 9.52 -9.17
CA SER A 42 -0.19 8.11 -9.14
C SER A 42 -1.02 7.58 -7.99
N PHE A 43 -1.82 6.56 -8.26
CA PHE A 43 -2.53 5.82 -7.25
C PHE A 43 -1.47 5.34 -6.23
N ALA A 44 -1.30 6.05 -5.12
CA ALA A 44 -0.29 5.71 -4.12
C ALA A 44 -0.74 4.42 -3.41
N LEU A 45 -0.31 3.30 -3.99
CA LEU A 45 -0.42 1.94 -3.46
C LEU A 45 0.57 1.69 -2.32
N THR A 46 1.53 2.59 -2.13
CA THR A 46 2.63 2.46 -1.18
C THR A 46 2.12 2.33 0.26
N GLY A 47 2.68 1.36 0.98
CA GLY A 47 2.31 1.06 2.36
C GLY A 47 0.93 0.42 2.53
N LYS A 48 0.27 -0.01 1.44
CA LYS A 48 -1.04 -0.67 1.49
C LYS A 48 -0.94 -2.13 1.06
N THR A 49 -1.95 -2.89 1.49
CA THR A 49 -2.16 -4.26 1.05
C THR A 49 -3.34 -4.32 0.09
N HIS A 50 -3.17 -5.00 -1.03
CA HIS A 50 -4.18 -5.21 -2.06
C HIS A 50 -4.32 -6.69 -2.35
N ASP A 51 -5.54 -7.19 -2.41
CA ASP A 51 -5.80 -8.55 -2.91
C ASP A 51 -5.95 -8.48 -4.43
N ALA A 52 -5.29 -9.39 -5.14
CA ALA A 52 -5.29 -9.45 -6.60
C ALA A 52 -6.18 -10.58 -7.12
N SER A 53 -6.72 -10.35 -8.30
CA SER A 53 -7.34 -11.32 -9.19
C SER A 53 -6.46 -11.53 -10.44
N ASP A 54 -6.73 -12.57 -11.24
CA ASP A 54 -6.00 -12.82 -12.49
C ASP A 54 -5.98 -11.59 -13.42
N ASP A 55 -7.09 -10.86 -13.52
CA ASP A 55 -7.20 -9.64 -14.34
C ASP A 55 -6.43 -8.45 -13.78
N THR A 56 -6.41 -8.28 -12.45
CA THR A 56 -5.85 -7.10 -11.81
C THR A 56 -4.36 -7.22 -11.52
N PHE A 57 -3.85 -8.46 -11.42
CA PHE A 57 -2.46 -8.76 -11.09
C PHE A 57 -1.46 -7.98 -11.95
N ARG A 58 -1.63 -8.01 -13.28
CA ARG A 58 -0.71 -7.35 -14.22
C ARG A 58 -0.61 -5.85 -13.99
N THR A 59 -1.73 -5.21 -13.68
CA THR A 59 -1.80 -3.77 -13.42
C THR A 59 -1.15 -3.42 -12.09
N LEU A 60 -1.34 -4.27 -11.07
CA LEU A 60 -0.77 -4.06 -9.74
C LEU A 60 0.74 -4.22 -9.71
N VAL A 61 1.33 -5.17 -10.44
CA VAL A 61 2.79 -5.37 -10.48
C VAL A 61 3.51 -4.42 -11.44
N GLY A 62 2.80 -3.85 -12.42
CA GLY A 62 3.36 -2.95 -13.43
C GLY A 62 3.50 -1.50 -12.98
N VAL A 63 3.26 -1.21 -11.70
CA VAL A 63 3.47 0.12 -11.12
C VAL A 63 4.96 0.40 -10.93
N LYS A 64 5.31 1.68 -10.78
CA LYS A 64 6.70 2.11 -10.66
C LYS A 64 7.29 1.77 -9.29
N GLU A 65 6.43 1.74 -8.28
CA GLU A 65 6.79 1.42 -6.91
C GLU A 65 7.11 -0.08 -6.76
N PRO A 66 8.00 -0.46 -5.83
CA PRO A 66 8.31 -1.87 -5.58
C PRO A 66 7.06 -2.58 -5.05
N VAL A 67 6.77 -3.74 -5.61
CA VAL A 67 5.61 -4.56 -5.26
C VAL A 67 6.08 -5.89 -4.70
N LEU A 68 5.59 -6.27 -3.54
CA LEU A 68 5.74 -7.62 -3.01
C LEU A 68 4.45 -8.38 -3.24
N VAL A 69 4.55 -9.53 -3.89
CA VAL A 69 3.44 -10.44 -4.11
C VAL A 69 3.56 -11.61 -3.15
N ASP A 70 2.57 -11.78 -2.28
CA ASP A 70 2.42 -12.93 -1.39
C ASP A 70 1.43 -13.95 -2.01
N PHE A 71 1.96 -15.08 -2.43
CA PHE A 71 1.19 -16.24 -2.90
C PHE A 71 0.79 -17.10 -1.70
N HIS A 72 -0.50 -17.08 -1.37
CA HIS A 72 -1.07 -17.76 -0.21
C HIS A 72 -2.30 -18.61 -0.58
N ALA A 73 -2.82 -19.32 0.41
CA ALA A 73 -4.14 -19.97 0.35
C ALA A 73 -4.78 -19.94 1.74
N ASP A 74 -6.11 -19.97 1.82
CA ASP A 74 -6.83 -19.88 3.09
C ASP A 74 -6.67 -21.12 3.97
N TRP A 75 -6.44 -22.28 3.33
CA TRP A 75 -6.16 -23.55 4.01
C TRP A 75 -4.69 -23.69 4.45
N CYS A 76 -3.82 -22.73 4.12
CA CYS A 76 -2.41 -22.74 4.47
C CYS A 76 -2.19 -22.25 5.90
N GLY A 77 -1.97 -23.18 6.84
CA GLY A 77 -1.64 -22.89 8.23
C GLY A 77 -0.44 -21.93 8.40
N PRO A 78 0.73 -22.23 7.81
CA PRO A 78 1.91 -21.36 7.90
C PRO A 78 1.69 -19.96 7.33
N CYS A 79 0.91 -19.81 6.26
CA CYS A 79 0.64 -18.52 5.61
C CYS A 79 0.01 -17.51 6.58
N ARG A 80 -0.89 -17.98 7.46
CA ARG A 80 -1.55 -17.13 8.48
C ARG A 80 -0.58 -16.55 9.52
N LEU A 81 0.58 -17.16 9.73
CA LEU A 81 1.59 -16.65 10.66
C LEU A 81 2.46 -15.55 10.02
N ILE A 82 2.74 -15.66 8.72
CA ILE A 82 3.61 -14.72 7.99
C ILE A 82 2.84 -13.49 7.51
N ASP A 83 1.55 -13.62 7.14
CA ASP A 83 0.70 -12.51 6.68
C ASP A 83 0.74 -11.26 7.60
N PRO A 84 0.52 -11.35 8.93
CA PRO A 84 0.59 -10.16 9.80
C PRO A 84 1.99 -9.55 9.86
N VAL A 85 3.04 -10.37 9.76
CA VAL A 85 4.44 -9.91 9.78
C VAL A 85 4.79 -9.16 8.50
N LEU A 86 4.33 -9.65 7.35
CA LEU A 86 4.49 -8.97 6.06
C LEU A 86 3.77 -7.62 6.06
N ARG A 87 2.50 -7.60 6.50
CA ARG A 87 1.71 -6.36 6.57
C ARG A 87 2.35 -5.32 7.47
N GLU A 88 2.83 -5.73 8.65
CA GLU A 88 3.56 -4.85 9.58
C GLU A 88 4.83 -4.30 8.94
N ALA A 89 5.64 -5.15 8.30
CA ALA A 89 6.88 -4.74 7.65
C ALA A 89 6.63 -3.77 6.49
N VAL A 90 5.62 -4.03 5.65
CA VAL A 90 5.26 -3.18 4.52
C VAL A 90 4.70 -1.85 5.00
N THR A 91 3.79 -1.86 5.97
CA THR A 91 3.24 -0.63 6.59
C THR A 91 4.35 0.21 7.23
N GLY A 92 5.29 -0.44 7.92
CA GLY A 92 6.44 0.22 8.53
C GLY A 92 7.41 0.82 7.52
N SER A 93 7.56 0.21 6.33
CA SER A 93 8.38 0.75 5.26
C SER A 93 7.73 1.96 4.58
N GLY A 94 6.41 1.94 4.34
CA GLY A 94 5.69 2.99 3.62
C GLY A 94 6.05 3.18 2.15
N GLU A 95 7.05 2.46 1.64
CA GLU A 95 7.60 2.59 0.28
C GLU A 95 7.20 1.43 -0.64
N VAL A 96 6.79 0.31 -0.05
CA VAL A 96 6.48 -0.93 -0.76
C VAL A 96 4.98 -1.17 -0.77
N THR A 97 4.46 -1.76 -1.85
CA THR A 97 3.09 -2.24 -1.93
C THR A 97 3.06 -3.74 -1.67
N LEU A 98 2.14 -4.21 -0.82
CA LEU A 98 1.87 -5.65 -0.67
C LEU A 98 0.68 -6.03 -1.53
N VAL A 99 0.86 -7.00 -2.41
CA VAL A 99 -0.19 -7.63 -3.20
C VAL A 99 -0.33 -9.06 -2.75
N ARG A 100 -1.55 -9.49 -2.46
CA ARG A 100 -1.86 -10.86 -2.02
C ARG A 100 -2.56 -11.58 -3.15
N VAL A 101 -2.07 -12.77 -3.47
CA VAL A 101 -2.61 -13.62 -4.52
C VAL A 101 -3.00 -14.93 -3.87
N ASN A 102 -4.29 -15.24 -3.88
CA ASN A 102 -4.76 -16.57 -3.52
C ASN A 102 -4.54 -17.50 -4.71
N VAL A 103 -3.80 -18.59 -4.50
CA VAL A 103 -3.48 -19.55 -5.57
C VAL A 103 -4.71 -20.32 -6.06
N ASP A 104 -5.76 -20.43 -5.23
CA ASP A 104 -7.02 -21.07 -5.61
C ASP A 104 -7.89 -20.16 -6.50
N ASP A 105 -7.88 -18.85 -6.23
CA ASP A 105 -8.66 -17.86 -6.98
C ASP A 105 -7.94 -17.39 -8.25
N CYS A 106 -6.61 -17.50 -8.28
CA CYS A 106 -5.75 -17.02 -9.38
C CYS A 106 -4.85 -18.16 -9.93
N PRO A 107 -5.44 -19.22 -10.53
CA PRO A 107 -4.67 -20.37 -11.02
C PRO A 107 -3.77 -20.02 -12.20
N GLU A 108 -4.15 -19.05 -13.05
CA GLU A 108 -3.35 -18.66 -14.22
C GLU A 108 -2.06 -17.95 -13.78
N VAL A 109 -2.16 -17.00 -12.85
CA VAL A 109 -1.00 -16.31 -12.28
C VAL A 109 -0.10 -17.31 -11.56
N SER A 110 -0.68 -18.22 -10.77
CA SER A 110 0.07 -19.23 -10.02
C SER A 110 0.86 -20.17 -10.95
N ALA A 111 0.24 -20.61 -12.05
CA ALA A 111 0.90 -21.43 -13.06
C ALA A 111 2.02 -20.67 -13.77
N LYS A 112 1.79 -19.39 -14.13
CA LYS A 112 2.77 -18.54 -14.81
C LYS A 112 4.06 -18.35 -14.01
N PHE A 113 3.96 -18.18 -12.70
CA PHE A 113 5.13 -18.02 -11.82
C PHE A 113 5.65 -19.35 -11.23
N GLN A 114 5.08 -20.48 -11.67
CA GLN A 114 5.45 -21.83 -11.26
C GLN A 114 5.42 -21.99 -9.74
N ILE A 115 4.35 -21.52 -9.11
CA ILE A 115 4.16 -21.60 -7.66
C ILE A 115 3.81 -23.04 -7.28
N ALA A 116 4.82 -23.80 -6.88
CA ALA A 116 4.68 -25.20 -6.44
C ALA A 116 4.55 -25.35 -4.92
N SER A 117 4.83 -24.30 -4.16
CA SER A 117 4.83 -24.33 -2.69
C SER A 117 4.43 -22.98 -2.14
N ILE A 118 3.54 -22.99 -1.15
CA ILE A 118 3.06 -21.81 -0.42
C ILE A 118 3.46 -21.93 1.06
N PRO A 119 3.75 -20.81 1.77
CA PRO A 119 3.76 -19.43 1.27
C PRO A 119 4.95 -19.16 0.34
N CYS A 120 4.75 -18.35 -0.69
CA CYS A 120 5.83 -17.87 -1.57
C CYS A 120 5.68 -16.37 -1.74
N VAL A 121 6.72 -15.60 -1.44
CA VAL A 121 6.70 -14.15 -1.62
C VAL A 121 7.72 -13.77 -2.66
N MET A 122 7.30 -12.93 -3.62
CA MET A 122 8.11 -12.49 -4.74
C MET A 122 8.11 -10.97 -4.81
N ALA A 123 9.30 -10.39 -4.90
CA ALA A 123 9.48 -8.97 -5.15
C ALA A 123 9.46 -8.69 -6.65
N PHE A 124 8.72 -7.65 -7.03
CA PHE A 124 8.59 -7.13 -8.37
C PHE A 124 9.09 -5.68 -8.41
N LYS A 125 9.78 -5.35 -9.50
CA LYS A 125 10.20 -4.00 -9.82
C LYS A 125 9.98 -3.78 -11.31
N ASP A 126 9.30 -2.68 -11.67
CA ASP A 126 8.98 -2.34 -13.06
C ASP A 126 8.26 -3.49 -13.81
N GLY A 127 7.42 -4.26 -13.10
CA GLY A 127 6.71 -5.43 -13.65
C GLY A 127 7.55 -6.72 -13.77
N GLU A 128 8.82 -6.69 -13.41
CA GLU A 128 9.72 -7.85 -13.48
C GLU A 128 10.01 -8.45 -12.10
N PRO A 129 10.02 -9.79 -11.96
CA PRO A 129 10.36 -10.45 -10.71
C PRO A 129 11.87 -10.35 -10.43
N VAL A 130 12.26 -9.81 -9.27
CA VAL A 130 13.67 -9.57 -8.92
C VAL A 130 14.23 -10.58 -7.92
N GLU A 131 13.45 -10.95 -6.91
CA GLU A 131 13.86 -11.87 -5.85
C GLU A 131 12.62 -12.58 -5.29
N LYS A 132 12.76 -13.81 -4.80
CA LYS A 132 11.69 -14.54 -4.13
C LYS A 132 12.21 -15.39 -2.99
N PHE A 133 11.35 -15.64 -2.01
CA PHE A 133 11.58 -16.68 -1.01
C PHE A 133 10.35 -17.58 -0.91
N VAL A 134 10.59 -18.83 -0.50
CA VAL A 134 9.56 -19.86 -0.36
C VAL A 134 9.61 -20.41 1.06
N GLY A 135 8.44 -20.61 1.65
CA GLY A 135 8.26 -21.13 2.99
C GLY A 135 8.18 -20.07 4.07
N ALA A 136 7.85 -20.52 5.29
CA ALA A 136 7.81 -19.66 6.47
C ALA A 136 9.24 -19.42 6.98
N ILE A 137 9.73 -18.19 6.80
CA ILE A 137 11.04 -17.75 7.30
C ILE A 137 10.88 -16.90 8.58
N PRO A 138 11.93 -16.74 9.41
CA PRO A 138 11.86 -15.92 10.61
C PRO A 138 11.47 -14.46 10.34
N LYS A 139 10.76 -13.81 11.28
CA LYS A 139 10.33 -12.39 11.17
C LYS A 139 11.45 -11.44 10.74
N LYS A 140 12.65 -11.61 11.29
CA LYS A 140 13.81 -10.79 10.93
C LYS A 140 14.14 -10.88 9.43
N ASN A 141 14.09 -12.08 8.85
CA ASN A 141 14.39 -12.27 7.44
C ASN A 141 13.33 -11.63 6.54
N ILE A 142 12.06 -11.64 6.96
CA ILE A 142 10.97 -10.94 6.26
C ILE A 142 11.22 -9.43 6.28
N GLN A 143 11.57 -8.86 7.45
CA GLN A 143 11.88 -7.44 7.59
C GLN A 143 13.10 -7.03 6.74
N ASP A 144 14.16 -7.85 6.77
CA ASP A 144 15.36 -7.63 5.97
C ASP A 144 15.04 -7.69 4.47
N PHE A 145 14.16 -8.61 4.04
CA PHE A 145 13.69 -8.72 2.66
C PHE A 145 12.91 -7.47 2.23
N VAL A 146 11.91 -7.03 3.01
CA VAL A 146 11.14 -5.81 2.71
C VAL A 146 12.04 -4.59 2.65
N THR A 147 12.95 -4.42 3.62
CA THR A 147 13.86 -3.26 3.70
C THR A 147 14.78 -3.19 2.49
N ARG A 148 15.30 -4.34 2.03
CA ARG A 148 16.18 -4.41 0.86
C ARG A 148 15.50 -3.96 -0.42
N HIS A 149 14.19 -4.21 -0.54
CA HIS A 149 13.40 -3.86 -1.72
C HIS A 149 12.71 -2.50 -1.61
N ALA A 150 12.50 -1.98 -0.39
CA ALA A 150 12.04 -0.60 -0.16
C ALA A 150 13.08 0.41 -0.65
N ALA A 151 14.33 0.33 -0.15
CA ALA A 151 15.37 1.32 -0.40
C ALA A 151 15.92 1.35 -1.85
N ARG A 152 15.50 0.42 -2.72
CA ARG A 152 15.95 0.31 -4.12
C ARG A 152 14.87 0.78 -5.12
N ALA A 153 13.79 1.39 -4.65
CA ALA A 153 12.71 1.98 -5.44
C ALA A 153 13.11 3.31 -6.10
#